data_AF-A0A6P4ENG6-F1
#
_entry.id   AF-A0A6P4ENG6-F1
#
_cell.length_a   1.000
_cell.length_b   1.000
_cell.length_c   1.000
_cell.angle_alpha   90.00
_cell.angle_beta   90.00
_cell.angle_gamma   90.00
#
_symmetry.space_group_name_H-M   'P 1'
#
loop_
_entity.id
_entity.type
_entity.pdbx_description
1 polymer ?
#
loop_
_entity_poly.entity_id
_entity_poly.type
_entity_poly.pdbx_seq_one_letter_code
_entity_poly.pdbx_strand_id
1 'polypeptide(L)'
;MEVTMKYDGSRCPRNWITQIQNIAQLYNLDAGGMRMLLLAKLKGNAQLWLHANATRVLEPAGRLCEQLIVAFGAKMSKGELRNAFQNRQWRPEEKFATCFEDKIMLANDINIDVEELLENIVEEIPAAGLRDQARVQCFSEPEQMLRAFSGIRLPEHKRGGISSMNLSGKIAGNKDLRCANCNSKGHFAKECLKPKREPGSCYACGAFGHFVGQCPERKSANTNNYLQHAS
;
A
#
# COMPACT_ATOMS: atom_id res chain seq x y z
N MET A 1 -2.30 14.11 17.07
CA MET A 1 -2.70 13.91 15.66
C MET A 1 -1.62 14.50 14.78
N GLU A 2 -1.05 13.70 13.88
CA GLU A 2 -0.10 14.22 12.89
C GLU A 2 -0.90 14.75 11.70
N VAL A 3 -1.15 16.06 11.68
CA VAL A 3 -2.08 16.70 10.72
C VAL A 3 -1.48 16.87 9.32
N THR A 4 -0.16 16.71 9.18
CA THR A 4 0.57 16.87 7.92
C THR A 4 1.92 16.16 7.95
N MET A 5 2.36 15.69 6.78
CA MET A 5 3.63 15.02 6.56
C MET A 5 4.82 15.97 6.80
N LYS A 6 5.94 15.41 7.25
CA LYS A 6 7.22 16.12 7.36
C LYS A 6 7.80 16.33 5.97
N TYR A 7 8.52 17.44 5.77
CA TYR A 7 9.22 17.70 4.52
C TYR A 7 10.73 17.72 4.77
N ASP A 8 11.45 16.85 4.08
CA ASP A 8 12.89 16.63 4.26
C ASP A 8 13.76 17.31 3.20
N GLY A 9 13.16 17.90 2.16
CA GLY A 9 13.86 18.50 1.03
C GLY A 9 14.19 17.52 -0.11
N SER A 10 13.69 16.28 -0.07
CA SER A 10 13.98 15.27 -1.09
C SER A 10 13.20 15.43 -2.40
N ARG A 11 12.11 16.21 -2.40
CA ARG A 11 11.20 16.37 -3.53
C ARG A 11 10.76 17.82 -3.71
N CYS A 12 10.13 18.12 -4.83
CA CYS A 12 9.52 19.43 -5.08
C CYS A 12 8.53 19.80 -3.95
N PRO A 13 8.68 20.95 -3.27
CA PRO A 13 7.84 21.32 -2.13
C PRO A 13 6.44 21.79 -2.50
N ARG A 14 6.11 21.98 -3.79
CA ARG A 14 4.84 22.62 -4.22
C ARG A 14 3.60 21.95 -3.61
N ASN A 15 3.44 20.64 -3.78
CA ASN A 15 2.27 19.91 -3.25
C ASN A 15 2.24 19.96 -1.72
N TRP A 16 3.40 19.85 -1.07
CA TRP A 16 3.51 19.94 0.38
C TRP A 16 3.14 21.32 0.91
N ILE A 17 3.59 22.40 0.25
CA ILE A 17 3.22 23.78 0.58
C ILE A 17 1.71 23.98 0.43
N THR A 18 1.10 23.46 -0.64
CA THR A 18 -0.36 23.51 -0.83
C THR A 18 -1.09 22.80 0.30
N GLN A 19 -0.62 21.63 0.75
CA GLN A 19 -1.20 20.94 1.89
C GLN A 19 -1.12 21.78 3.18
N ILE A 20 0.04 22.39 3.46
CA ILE A 20 0.23 23.26 4.63
C ILE A 20 -0.70 24.48 4.57
N GLN A 21 -0.85 25.09 3.40
CA GLN A 21 -1.76 26.22 3.18
C GLN A 21 -3.22 25.82 3.41
N ASN A 22 -3.64 24.68 2.87
CA ASN A 22 -5.00 24.17 3.06
C ASN A 22 -5.29 23.89 4.54
N ILE A 23 -4.33 23.34 5.28
CA ILE A 23 -4.45 23.11 6.73
C ILE A 23 -4.51 24.44 7.46
N ALA A 24 -3.64 25.39 7.14
CA ALA A 24 -3.69 26.72 7.76
C ALA A 24 -5.05 27.39 7.56
N GLN A 25 -5.62 27.28 6.36
CA GLN A 25 -6.98 27.78 6.08
C GLN A 25 -8.05 27.00 6.86
N LEU A 26 -8.00 25.66 6.87
CA LEU A 26 -8.99 24.82 7.55
C LEU A 26 -9.08 25.12 9.06
N TYR A 27 -7.93 25.40 9.69
CA TYR A 27 -7.84 25.71 11.11
C TYR A 27 -7.84 27.22 11.40
N ASN A 28 -8.07 28.08 10.39
CA ASN A 28 -8.00 29.55 10.51
C ASN A 28 -6.71 30.05 11.21
N LEU A 29 -5.57 29.44 10.87
CA LEU A 29 -4.28 29.87 11.39
C LEU A 29 -3.91 31.23 10.80
N ASP A 30 -3.47 32.14 11.66
CA ASP A 30 -2.88 33.40 11.25
C ASP A 30 -1.48 33.20 10.62
N ALA A 31 -0.88 34.28 10.13
CA ALA A 31 0.45 34.22 9.50
C ALA A 31 1.52 33.67 10.46
N GLY A 32 1.38 33.91 11.77
CA GLY A 32 2.26 33.38 12.81
C GLY A 32 2.11 31.87 12.99
N GLY A 33 0.88 31.38 13.06
CA GLY A 33 0.53 29.97 13.16
C GLY A 33 0.97 29.16 11.95
N MET A 34 0.73 29.69 10.74
CA MET A 34 1.22 29.07 9.50
C MET A 34 2.75 28.97 9.49
N ARG A 35 3.45 30.02 9.93
CA ARG A 35 4.91 30.00 10.06
C ARG A 35 5.39 28.96 11.06
N MET A 36 4.79 28.89 12.26
CA MET A 36 5.13 27.87 13.25
C MET A 36 4.93 26.46 12.70
N LEU A 37 3.83 26.22 11.97
CA LEU A 37 3.55 24.94 11.34
C LEU A 37 4.61 24.56 10.29
N LEU A 38 4.99 25.51 9.41
CA LEU A 38 6.07 25.33 8.45
C LEU A 38 7.37 24.92 9.14
N LEU A 39 7.85 25.73 10.09
CA LEU A 39 9.12 25.51 10.78
C LEU A 39 9.15 24.18 11.53
N ALA A 40 8.04 23.79 12.18
CA ALA A 40 7.95 22.54 12.91
C ALA A 40 8.07 21.30 12.01
N LYS A 41 7.61 21.41 10.75
CA LYS A 41 7.47 20.29 9.82
C LYS A 41 8.64 20.13 8.84
N LEU A 42 9.52 21.11 8.73
CA LEU A 42 10.80 20.95 8.05
C LEU A 42 11.72 20.00 8.84
N LYS A 43 12.32 19.05 8.13
CA LYS A 43 13.27 18.04 8.64
C LYS A 43 14.40 17.85 7.63
N GLY A 44 15.40 17.03 7.97
CA GLY A 44 16.46 16.64 7.05
C GLY A 44 17.17 17.84 6.39
N ASN A 45 17.35 17.77 5.06
CA ASN A 45 18.01 18.81 4.28
C ASN A 45 17.24 20.13 4.30
N ALA A 46 15.90 20.08 4.35
CA ALA A 46 15.09 21.28 4.45
C ALA A 46 15.26 22.01 5.80
N GLN A 47 15.47 21.27 6.89
CA GLN A 47 15.79 21.86 8.19
C GLN A 47 17.21 22.45 8.21
N LEU A 48 18.20 21.75 7.64
CA LEU A 48 19.55 22.29 7.51
C LEU A 48 19.55 23.58 6.67
N TRP A 49 18.82 23.59 5.56
CA TRP A 49 18.62 24.78 4.74
C TRP A 49 17.99 25.94 5.52
N LEU A 50 16.97 25.68 6.35
CA LEU A 50 16.35 26.71 7.17
C LEU A 50 17.37 27.37 8.12
N HIS A 51 18.18 26.56 8.83
CA HIS A 51 19.14 27.05 9.81
C HIS A 51 20.44 27.57 9.21
N ALA A 52 20.74 27.28 7.94
CA ALA A 52 21.91 27.82 7.24
C ALA A 52 21.84 29.35 7.06
N ASN A 53 20.66 29.96 7.23
CA ASN A 53 20.52 31.41 7.31
C ASN A 53 19.62 31.78 8.50
N ALA A 54 20.23 32.37 9.53
CA ALA A 54 19.55 32.77 10.76
C ALA A 54 18.36 33.71 10.54
N THR A 55 18.34 34.48 9.44
CA THR A 55 17.24 35.42 9.16
C THR A 55 15.98 34.70 8.68
N ARG A 56 16.08 33.50 8.09
CA ARG A 56 14.94 32.78 7.50
C ARG A 56 13.85 32.48 8.52
N VAL A 57 14.23 32.16 9.76
CA VAL A 57 13.26 31.86 10.83
C VAL A 57 12.35 33.06 11.13
N LEU A 58 12.82 34.28 10.87
CA LEU A 58 12.08 35.52 11.09
C LEU A 58 11.24 35.94 9.88
N GLU A 59 11.41 35.29 8.71
CA GLU A 59 10.70 35.68 7.50
C GLU A 59 9.21 35.30 7.53
N PRO A 60 8.35 36.03 6.80
CA PRO A 60 6.96 35.66 6.61
C PRO A 60 6.81 34.27 5.96
N ALA A 61 5.74 33.56 6.31
CA ALA A 61 5.45 32.21 5.79
C ALA A 61 5.45 32.15 4.25
N GLY A 62 4.87 33.17 3.59
CA GLY A 62 4.84 33.24 2.12
C GLY A 62 6.24 33.30 1.50
N ARG A 63 7.12 34.16 2.04
CA ARG A 63 8.52 34.26 1.61
C ARG A 63 9.28 32.95 1.81
N LEU A 64 9.08 32.29 2.95
CA LEU A 64 9.69 30.99 3.22
C LEU A 64 9.25 29.92 2.20
N CYS A 65 7.96 29.90 1.83
CA CYS A 65 7.45 29.00 0.80
C CYS A 65 8.10 29.25 -0.57
N GLU A 66 8.22 30.52 -0.98
CA GLU A 66 8.91 30.88 -2.23
C GLU A 66 10.36 30.44 -2.23
N GLN A 67 11.10 30.71 -1.15
CA GLN A 67 12.50 30.31 -1.05
C GLN A 67 12.66 28.78 -1.01
N LEU A 68 11.73 28.05 -0.38
CA LEU A 68 11.72 26.58 -0.43
C LEU A 68 11.55 26.07 -1.87
N ILE A 69 10.63 26.67 -2.64
CA ILE A 69 10.44 26.32 -4.05
C ILE A 69 11.69 26.64 -4.87
N VAL A 70 12.40 27.73 -4.60
CA VAL A 70 13.66 28.02 -5.29
C VAL A 70 14.74 27.02 -4.91
N ALA A 71 14.88 26.70 -3.62
CA ALA A 71 15.94 25.85 -3.11
C ALA A 71 15.74 24.36 -3.46
N PHE A 72 14.50 23.87 -3.47
CA PHE A 72 14.17 22.45 -3.63
C PHE A 72 13.17 22.17 -4.76
N GLY A 73 12.71 23.19 -5.46
CA GLY A 73 11.73 23.05 -6.55
C GLY A 73 12.34 22.78 -7.92
N ALA A 74 13.65 22.54 -7.98
CA ALA A 74 14.25 21.85 -9.12
C ALA A 74 13.47 20.55 -9.32
N LYS A 75 12.75 20.46 -10.44
CA LYS A 75 12.04 19.23 -10.79
C LYS A 75 13.10 18.15 -10.93
N MET A 76 13.01 17.11 -10.11
CA MET A 76 13.65 15.84 -10.42
C MET A 76 13.31 15.52 -11.88
N SER A 77 14.32 15.12 -12.65
CA SER A 77 14.10 14.70 -14.02
C SER A 77 13.08 13.56 -14.04
N LYS A 78 12.38 13.40 -15.17
CA LYS A 78 11.43 12.28 -15.33
C LYS A 78 12.11 10.93 -15.08
N GLY A 79 13.41 10.81 -15.39
CA GLY A 79 14.22 9.63 -15.10
C GLY A 79 14.44 9.40 -13.60
N GLU A 80 14.79 10.43 -12.85
CA GLU A 80 14.97 10.32 -11.39
C GLU A 80 13.66 9.99 -10.67
N LEU A 81 12.54 10.57 -11.12
CA LEU A 81 11.21 10.26 -10.58
C LEU A 81 10.81 8.80 -10.87
N ARG A 82 11.07 8.31 -12.09
CA ARG A 82 10.85 6.89 -12.43
C ARG A 82 11.73 5.97 -11.58
N ASN A 83 13.00 6.33 -11.39
CA ASN A 83 13.90 5.55 -10.55
C ASN A 83 13.43 5.54 -9.09
N ALA A 84 12.95 6.67 -8.55
CA ALA A 84 12.37 6.74 -7.21
C ALA A 84 11.10 5.88 -7.09
N PHE A 85 10.23 5.90 -8.11
CA PHE A 85 9.05 5.05 -8.19
C PHE A 85 9.40 3.56 -8.22
N GLN A 86 10.40 3.15 -9.00
CA GLN A 86 10.83 1.76 -9.13
C GLN A 86 11.49 1.25 -7.83
N ASN A 87 12.34 2.05 -7.21
CA ASN A 87 13.05 1.64 -5.99
C ASN A 87 12.19 1.68 -4.72
N ARG A 88 10.95 2.19 -4.78
CA ARG A 88 10.04 2.22 -3.62
C ARG A 88 9.40 0.84 -3.42
N GLN A 89 9.97 0.05 -2.51
CA GLN A 89 9.48 -1.27 -2.12
C GLN A 89 8.81 -1.27 -0.76
N TRP A 90 7.86 -2.17 -0.53
CA TRP A 90 7.23 -2.35 0.78
C TRP A 90 8.21 -2.96 1.77
N ARG A 91 8.54 -2.22 2.83
CA ARG A 91 9.48 -2.65 3.87
C ARG A 91 8.80 -3.48 4.97
N PRO A 92 9.50 -4.43 5.61
CA PRO A 92 8.92 -5.25 6.68
C PRO A 92 8.41 -4.44 7.89
N GLU A 93 9.04 -3.31 8.17
CA GLU A 93 8.78 -2.50 9.36
C GLU A 93 7.60 -1.52 9.17
N GLU A 94 7.07 -1.38 7.95
CA GLU A 94 6.00 -0.45 7.63
C GLU A 94 4.70 -1.14 7.22
N LYS A 95 3.59 -0.42 7.31
CA LYS A 95 2.29 -0.88 6.82
C LYS A 95 2.22 -0.75 5.29
N PHE A 96 1.48 -1.65 4.64
CA PHE A 96 1.23 -1.58 3.21
C PHE A 96 0.69 -0.21 2.78
N ALA A 97 -0.26 0.35 3.52
CA ALA A 97 -0.87 1.64 3.22
C ALA A 97 0.16 2.77 3.07
N THR A 98 1.18 2.81 3.94
CA THR A 98 2.23 3.83 3.89
C THR A 98 3.07 3.70 2.62
N CYS A 99 3.47 2.46 2.27
CA CYS A 99 4.18 2.21 1.01
C CYS A 99 3.33 2.52 -0.22
N PHE A 100 2.06 2.15 -0.16
CA PHE A 100 1.11 2.35 -1.25
C PHE A 100 0.91 3.84 -1.55
N GLU A 101 0.63 4.64 -0.53
CA GLU A 101 0.46 6.10 -0.65
C GLU A 101 1.71 6.76 -1.25
N ASP A 102 2.92 6.38 -0.80
CA ASP A 102 4.17 6.86 -1.38
C ASP A 102 4.31 6.52 -2.87
N LYS A 103 3.92 5.29 -3.26
CA LYS A 103 3.92 4.82 -4.66
C LYS A 103 2.92 5.62 -5.51
N ILE A 104 1.70 5.85 -5.01
CA ILE A 104 0.70 6.69 -5.70
C ILE A 104 1.23 8.11 -5.91
N MET A 105 1.84 8.70 -4.89
CA MET A 105 2.43 10.03 -5.01
C MET A 105 3.53 10.07 -6.07
N LEU A 106 4.43 9.08 -6.07
CA LEU A 106 5.50 8.98 -7.07
C LEU A 106 4.96 8.76 -8.48
N ALA A 107 3.88 7.99 -8.65
CA ALA A 107 3.23 7.73 -9.93
C ALA A 107 2.58 8.97 -10.53
N ASN A 108 1.93 9.79 -9.69
CA ASN A 108 1.31 11.05 -10.11
C ASN A 108 2.33 12.02 -10.75
N ASP A 109 3.58 12.01 -10.28
CA ASP A 109 4.65 12.87 -10.81
C ASP A 109 5.19 12.41 -12.18
N ILE A 110 4.89 11.18 -12.62
CA ILE A 110 5.40 10.57 -13.87
C ILE A 110 4.31 10.20 -14.89
N ASN A 111 3.04 10.40 -14.54
CA ASN A 111 1.87 10.14 -15.38
C ASN A 111 1.86 8.69 -15.93
N ILE A 112 1.95 7.73 -15.01
CA ILE A 112 1.78 6.29 -15.26
C ILE A 112 0.28 5.97 -15.32
N ASP A 113 -0.13 5.07 -16.21
CA ASP A 113 -1.51 4.59 -16.27
C ASP A 113 -1.85 3.64 -15.10
N VAL A 114 -3.14 3.51 -14.79
CA VAL A 114 -3.58 2.79 -13.58
C VAL A 114 -3.24 1.30 -13.65
N GLU A 115 -3.28 0.70 -14.84
CA GLU A 115 -2.95 -0.72 -15.03
C GLU A 115 -1.45 -0.94 -14.78
N GLU A 116 -0.58 -0.16 -15.43
CA GLU A 116 0.87 -0.18 -15.21
C GLU A 116 1.21 0.09 -13.74
N LEU A 117 0.52 1.03 -13.08
CA LEU A 117 0.70 1.33 -11.66
C LEU A 117 0.42 0.12 -10.77
N LEU A 118 -0.71 -0.55 -10.99
CA LEU A 118 -1.11 -1.72 -10.21
C LEU A 118 -0.15 -2.89 -10.43
N GLU A 119 0.23 -3.15 -11.68
CA GLU A 119 1.24 -4.17 -12.01
C GLU A 119 2.57 -3.88 -11.29
N ASN A 120 3.06 -2.65 -11.37
CA ASN A 120 4.28 -2.23 -10.69
C ASN A 120 4.16 -2.34 -9.15
N ILE A 121 3.00 -2.13 -8.56
CA ILE A 121 2.83 -2.32 -7.12
C ILE A 121 2.85 -3.81 -6.77
N VAL A 122 2.25 -4.67 -7.60
CA VAL A 122 2.26 -6.12 -7.41
C VAL A 122 3.68 -6.67 -7.50
N GLU A 123 4.45 -6.33 -8.53
CA GLU A 123 5.81 -6.86 -8.72
C GLU A 123 6.73 -6.56 -7.52
N GLU A 124 6.54 -5.41 -6.88
CA GLU A 124 7.36 -4.90 -5.79
C GLU A 124 6.97 -5.44 -4.40
N ILE A 125 5.97 -6.33 -4.28
CA ILE A 125 5.66 -7.01 -3.01
C ILE A 125 6.74 -8.07 -2.72
N PRO A 126 7.49 -7.98 -1.60
CA PRO A 126 8.61 -8.89 -1.35
C PRO A 126 8.23 -10.37 -1.21
N ALA A 127 7.02 -10.66 -0.72
CA ALA A 127 6.56 -12.02 -0.49
C ALA A 127 5.85 -12.59 -1.73
N ALA A 128 6.44 -13.62 -2.35
CA ALA A 128 5.90 -14.25 -3.56
C ALA A 128 4.44 -14.70 -3.43
N GLY A 129 4.05 -15.31 -2.30
CA GLY A 129 2.66 -15.73 -2.09
C GLY A 129 1.67 -14.56 -2.04
N LEU A 130 2.10 -13.39 -1.54
CA LEU A 130 1.27 -12.18 -1.55
C LEU A 130 1.17 -11.57 -2.96
N ARG A 131 2.24 -11.66 -3.75
CA ARG A 131 2.21 -11.29 -5.18
C ARG A 131 1.24 -12.13 -5.97
N ASP A 132 1.36 -13.45 -5.84
CA ASP A 132 0.49 -14.39 -6.54
C ASP A 132 -0.97 -14.14 -6.13
N GLN A 133 -1.22 -13.90 -4.84
CA GLN A 133 -2.54 -13.53 -4.36
C GLN A 133 -3.03 -12.21 -4.99
N ALA A 134 -2.17 -11.18 -5.08
CA ALA A 134 -2.55 -9.91 -5.71
C ALA A 134 -2.89 -10.09 -7.20
N ARG A 135 -2.06 -10.82 -7.95
CA ARG A 135 -2.30 -11.14 -9.37
C ARG A 135 -3.62 -11.86 -9.58
N VAL A 136 -3.92 -12.83 -8.70
CA VAL A 136 -5.17 -13.61 -8.76
C VAL A 136 -6.40 -12.76 -8.45
N GLN A 137 -6.27 -11.69 -7.64
CA GLN A 137 -7.38 -10.80 -7.35
C GLN A 137 -7.71 -9.83 -8.49
N CYS A 138 -6.82 -9.65 -9.47
CA CYS A 138 -7.02 -8.80 -10.65
C CYS A 138 -7.66 -7.43 -10.32
N PHE A 139 -7.03 -6.68 -9.41
CA PHE A 139 -7.54 -5.36 -9.02
C PHE A 139 -7.61 -4.43 -10.23
N SER A 140 -8.72 -3.70 -10.36
CA SER A 140 -8.90 -2.69 -11.41
C SER A 140 -8.66 -1.27 -10.89
N GLU A 141 -8.76 -1.08 -9.58
CA GLU A 141 -8.64 0.25 -8.94
C GLU A 141 -7.66 0.19 -7.75
N PRO A 142 -6.80 1.23 -7.58
CA PRO A 142 -5.87 1.38 -6.47
C PRO A 142 -6.49 1.14 -5.08
N GLU A 143 -7.69 1.67 -4.84
CA GLU A 143 -8.35 1.61 -3.53
C GLU A 143 -8.77 0.18 -3.16
N GLN A 144 -9.02 -0.68 -4.15
CA GLN A 144 -9.36 -2.08 -3.90
C GLN A 144 -8.16 -2.84 -3.34
N MET A 145 -6.98 -2.62 -3.91
CA MET A 145 -5.73 -3.22 -3.44
C MET A 145 -5.38 -2.70 -2.04
N LEU A 146 -5.46 -1.38 -1.83
CA LEU A 146 -5.24 -0.78 -0.51
C LEU A 146 -6.13 -1.41 0.56
N ARG A 147 -7.42 -1.57 0.27
CA ARG A 147 -8.37 -2.20 1.19
C ARG A 147 -8.00 -3.65 1.49
N ALA A 148 -7.70 -4.44 0.46
CA ALA A 148 -7.38 -5.86 0.60
C ALA A 148 -6.08 -6.12 1.38
N PHE A 149 -5.08 -5.25 1.24
CA PHE A 149 -3.76 -5.41 1.85
C PHE A 149 -3.56 -4.63 3.16
N SER A 150 -4.51 -3.77 3.55
CA SER A 150 -4.43 -2.91 4.74
C SER A 150 -4.11 -3.65 6.06
N GLY A 151 -4.58 -4.90 6.21
CA GLY A 151 -4.35 -5.74 7.39
C GLY A 151 -3.18 -6.70 7.29
N ILE A 152 -2.49 -6.76 6.14
CA ILE A 152 -1.42 -7.71 5.88
C ILE A 152 -0.10 -7.13 6.40
N ARG A 153 0.72 -7.98 7.04
CA ARG A 153 2.10 -7.67 7.42
C ARG A 153 3.04 -8.61 6.69
N LEU A 154 4.21 -8.11 6.30
CA LEU A 154 5.22 -8.93 5.67
C LEU A 154 5.76 -9.97 6.68
N PRO A 155 6.03 -11.21 6.25
CA PRO A 155 6.66 -12.21 7.10
C PRO A 155 8.05 -11.72 7.54
N GLU A 156 8.34 -11.77 8.83
CA GLU A 156 9.70 -11.53 9.32
C GLU A 156 10.64 -12.58 8.72
N HIS A 157 11.66 -12.12 7.98
CA HIS A 157 12.66 -12.98 7.38
C HIS A 157 13.54 -13.61 8.47
N LYS A 158 13.08 -14.69 9.10
CA LYS A 158 13.95 -15.51 9.96
C LYS A 158 15.05 -16.12 9.08
N ARG A 159 16.24 -15.51 9.09
CA ARG A 159 17.47 -16.16 8.61
C ARG A 159 17.72 -17.36 9.52
N GLY A 160 17.58 -18.56 8.99
CA GLY A 160 17.98 -19.77 9.70
C GLY A 160 17.50 -21.06 9.06
N GLY A 161 18.40 -21.72 8.34
CA GLY A 161 18.38 -23.18 8.18
C GLY A 161 17.80 -23.69 6.86
N ILE A 162 18.70 -24.14 5.99
CA ILE A 162 18.39 -25.15 4.98
C ILE A 162 17.81 -26.36 5.72
N SER A 163 16.59 -26.76 5.38
CA SER A 163 16.14 -28.12 5.56
C SER A 163 15.46 -28.55 4.28
N SER A 164 16.32 -29.07 3.39
CA SER A 164 15.92 -30.03 2.39
C SER A 164 15.21 -31.17 3.13
N MET A 165 13.88 -31.26 3.02
CA MET A 165 13.14 -32.44 3.45
C MET A 165 12.18 -32.84 2.33
N ASN A 166 12.51 -34.00 1.77
CA ASN A 166 11.72 -34.81 0.86
C ASN A 166 10.23 -34.80 1.25
N LEU A 167 9.36 -34.42 0.31
CA LEU A 167 7.92 -34.63 0.43
C LEU A 167 7.59 -36.06 0.02
N SER A 168 7.67 -36.98 0.97
CA SER A 168 6.94 -38.24 0.92
C SER A 168 6.10 -38.37 2.19
N GLY A 169 4.78 -38.38 2.00
CA GLY A 169 3.86 -39.04 2.91
C GLY A 169 3.36 -38.24 4.12
N LYS A 170 2.05 -37.93 4.07
CA LYS A 170 1.14 -37.71 5.20
C LYS A 170 1.29 -36.38 5.97
N ILE A 171 0.53 -35.37 5.53
CA ILE A 171 0.24 -34.18 6.33
C ILE A 171 -1.14 -34.35 6.97
N ALA A 172 -1.13 -34.60 8.27
CA ALA A 172 -2.28 -34.39 9.14
C ALA A 172 -2.69 -32.91 9.10
N GLY A 173 -4.00 -32.68 9.00
CA GLY A 173 -4.65 -31.44 8.59
C GLY A 173 -4.15 -30.17 9.26
N ASN A 174 -3.61 -29.26 8.45
CA ASN A 174 -3.60 -27.85 8.77
C ASN A 174 -5.04 -27.32 8.67
N LYS A 175 -5.74 -27.21 9.82
CA LYS A 175 -7.16 -26.86 9.92
C LYS A 175 -7.50 -25.45 9.41
N ASP A 176 -6.49 -24.64 9.07
CA ASP A 176 -6.68 -23.28 8.55
C ASP A 176 -6.33 -23.09 7.08
N LEU A 177 -5.84 -24.13 6.39
CA LEU A 177 -5.65 -24.09 4.94
C LEU A 177 -7.02 -24.07 4.25
N ARG A 178 -7.30 -23.02 3.45
CA ARG A 178 -8.48 -22.93 2.58
C ARG A 178 -8.11 -23.30 1.15
N CYS A 179 -8.92 -24.16 0.54
CA CYS A 179 -8.77 -24.58 -0.84
C CYS A 179 -9.02 -23.41 -1.80
N ALA A 180 -8.10 -23.17 -2.74
CA ALA A 180 -8.21 -22.08 -3.72
C ALA A 180 -9.30 -22.32 -4.81
N ASN A 181 -9.84 -23.53 -4.92
CA ASN A 181 -10.96 -23.83 -5.84
C ASN A 181 -12.32 -23.58 -5.17
N CYS A 182 -12.54 -24.14 -3.98
CA CYS A 182 -13.86 -24.17 -3.34
C CYS A 182 -13.96 -23.44 -2.00
N ASN A 183 -12.87 -22.79 -1.56
CA ASN A 183 -12.77 -22.00 -0.32
C ASN A 183 -13.06 -22.79 0.99
N SER A 184 -13.18 -24.11 0.89
CA SER A 184 -13.39 -25.02 2.01
C SER A 184 -12.05 -25.34 2.69
N LYS A 185 -12.08 -25.65 3.98
CA LYS A 185 -10.87 -25.93 4.76
C LYS A 185 -10.37 -27.36 4.55
N GLY A 186 -9.08 -27.59 4.79
CA GLY A 186 -8.50 -28.93 4.99
C GLY A 186 -7.99 -29.66 3.74
N HIS A 187 -7.93 -29.01 2.57
CA HIS A 187 -7.33 -29.58 1.35
C HIS A 187 -6.77 -28.51 0.41
N PHE A 188 -5.87 -28.90 -0.49
CA PHE A 188 -5.36 -28.02 -1.55
C PHE A 188 -6.26 -28.04 -2.80
N ALA A 189 -6.17 -27.02 -3.67
CA ALA A 189 -6.96 -26.97 -4.91
C ALA A 189 -6.74 -28.19 -5.83
N LYS A 190 -5.52 -28.75 -5.84
CA LYS A 190 -5.17 -29.99 -6.56
C LYS A 190 -5.88 -31.25 -6.04
N GLU A 191 -6.34 -31.23 -4.80
CA GLU A 191 -7.06 -32.31 -4.12
C GLU A 191 -8.57 -32.02 -4.04
N CYS A 192 -9.02 -30.95 -4.70
CA CYS A 192 -10.41 -30.53 -4.66
C CYS A 192 -11.25 -31.39 -5.60
N LEU A 193 -12.24 -32.10 -5.05
CA LEU A 193 -13.18 -32.91 -5.82
C LEU A 193 -14.34 -32.09 -6.43
N LYS A 194 -14.44 -30.80 -6.10
CA LYS A 194 -15.44 -29.91 -6.72
C LYS A 194 -14.99 -29.53 -8.14
N PRO A 195 -15.94 -29.28 -9.07
CA PRO A 195 -15.61 -28.79 -10.39
C PRO A 195 -14.72 -27.55 -10.30
N LYS A 196 -13.85 -27.38 -11.31
CA LYS A 196 -13.00 -26.18 -11.39
C LYS A 196 -13.90 -24.96 -11.47
N ARG A 197 -13.62 -24.00 -10.60
CA ARG A 197 -14.30 -22.72 -10.58
C ARG A 197 -13.98 -21.93 -11.86
N GLU A 198 -14.99 -21.36 -12.48
CA GLU A 198 -14.81 -20.42 -13.59
C GLU A 198 -14.02 -19.18 -13.13
N PRO A 199 -12.93 -18.79 -13.83
CA PRO A 199 -12.16 -17.60 -13.49
C PRO A 199 -13.05 -16.36 -13.35
N GLY A 200 -12.81 -15.53 -12.32
CA GLY A 200 -13.61 -14.32 -12.07
C GLY A 200 -14.91 -14.50 -11.27
N SER A 201 -15.34 -15.74 -11.00
CA SER A 201 -16.48 -15.99 -10.09
C SER A 201 -16.14 -15.82 -8.59
N CYS A 202 -17.16 -15.65 -7.75
CA CYS A 202 -17.01 -15.53 -6.30
C CYS A 202 -16.54 -16.85 -5.68
N TYR A 203 -15.49 -16.84 -4.83
CA TYR A 203 -15.01 -18.09 -4.19
C TYR A 203 -15.95 -18.64 -3.11
N ALA A 204 -17.02 -17.93 -2.72
CA ALA A 204 -17.99 -18.44 -1.75
C ALA A 204 -19.17 -19.15 -2.44
N CYS A 205 -19.74 -18.56 -3.50
CA CYS A 205 -20.94 -19.08 -4.14
C CYS A 205 -20.78 -19.45 -5.63
N GLY A 206 -19.65 -19.12 -6.27
CA GLY A 206 -19.42 -19.39 -7.69
C GLY A 206 -20.16 -18.46 -8.66
N ALA A 207 -20.91 -17.46 -8.17
CA ALA A 207 -21.56 -16.46 -9.01
C ALA A 207 -20.62 -15.32 -9.41
N PHE A 208 -20.90 -14.66 -10.53
CA PHE A 208 -20.14 -13.50 -11.00
C PHE A 208 -20.67 -12.18 -10.42
N GLY A 209 -19.88 -11.11 -10.55
CA GLY A 209 -20.30 -9.75 -10.20
C GLY A 209 -20.06 -9.33 -8.75
N HIS A 210 -19.49 -10.18 -7.91
CA HIS A 210 -19.10 -9.81 -6.54
C HIS A 210 -17.93 -10.66 -6.02
N PHE A 211 -17.18 -10.10 -5.07
CA PHE A 211 -16.11 -10.82 -4.38
C PHE A 211 -16.62 -11.52 -3.11
N VAL A 212 -15.85 -12.47 -2.60
CA VAL A 212 -16.15 -13.25 -1.38
C VAL A 212 -16.54 -12.35 -0.20
N GLY A 213 -15.85 -11.22 0.00
CA GLY A 213 -16.15 -10.28 1.09
C GLY A 213 -17.51 -9.57 0.97
N GLN A 214 -18.05 -9.51 -0.25
CA GLN A 214 -19.33 -8.88 -0.59
C GLN A 214 -20.38 -9.93 -1.00
N CYS A 215 -20.08 -11.22 -0.79
CA CYS A 215 -20.96 -12.28 -1.23
C CYS A 215 -22.25 -12.29 -0.40
N PRO A 216 -23.42 -12.09 -1.04
CA PRO A 216 -24.70 -12.02 -0.34
C PRO A 216 -25.03 -13.34 0.37
N GLU A 217 -24.55 -14.47 -0.18
CA GLU A 217 -24.74 -15.80 0.40
C GLU A 217 -23.82 -16.11 1.59
N ARG A 218 -22.80 -15.28 1.83
CA ARG A 218 -21.80 -15.52 2.88
C ARG A 218 -22.32 -15.23 4.28
N LYS A 219 -23.40 -14.44 4.42
CA LYS A 219 -24.07 -14.18 5.70
C LYS A 219 -24.97 -15.33 6.15
N SER A 220 -25.30 -16.26 5.25
CA SER A 220 -26.23 -17.38 5.55
C SER A 220 -25.52 -18.70 5.87
N ALA A 221 -24.20 -18.79 5.69
CA ALA A 221 -23.44 -20.05 5.76
C ALA A 221 -22.69 -20.28 7.09
N ASN A 222 -23.22 -19.78 8.23
CA ASN A 222 -22.76 -20.23 9.56
C ASN A 222 -23.60 -21.39 10.12
N THR A 223 -24.27 -22.16 9.26
CA THR A 223 -24.84 -23.46 9.61
C THR A 223 -23.98 -24.55 8.99
N ASN A 224 -23.31 -25.28 9.87
CA ASN A 224 -22.61 -26.53 9.57
C ASN A 224 -23.50 -27.45 8.72
N ASN A 225 -23.12 -27.67 7.46
CA ASN A 225 -23.61 -28.81 6.68
C ASN A 225 -22.45 -29.80 6.46
N TYR A 226 -22.15 -30.56 7.51
CA TYR A 226 -21.70 -31.93 7.34
C TYR A 226 -22.96 -32.80 7.16
N LEU A 227 -22.91 -33.75 6.22
CA LEU A 227 -23.98 -34.66 5.75
C LEU A 227 -24.92 -33.97 4.72
N GLN A 228 -25.20 -34.51 3.54
CA GLN A 228 -25.35 -35.91 3.12
C GLN A 228 -24.92 -36.05 1.65
N HIS A 229 -24.27 -37.17 1.30
CA HIS A 229 -24.55 -37.96 0.10
C HIS A 229 -23.74 -39.26 0.23
N ALA A 230 -24.33 -40.23 0.91
CA ALA A 230 -24.01 -41.64 0.81
C ALA A 230 -25.34 -42.38 0.77
N SER A 231 -25.79 -42.71 -0.44
CA SER A 231 -26.58 -43.88 -0.86
C SER A 231 -26.99 -43.65 -2.31
#